data_AF-A0A9D1L875-F1
#
_entry.id   AF-A0A9D1L875-F1
#
_cell.length_a   1.000
_cell.length_b   1.000
_cell.length_c   1.000
_cell.angle_alpha   90.00
_cell.angle_beta   90.00
_cell.angle_gamma   90.00
#
_symmetry.space_group_name_H-M   'P 1'
#
loop_
_entity.id
_entity.type
_entity.pdbx_description
1 polymer ?
#
loop_
_entity_poly.entity_id
_entity_poly.type
_entity_poly.pdbx_seq_one_letter_code
_entity_poly.pdbx_strand_id
1 'polypeptide(L)'
;VEFGEGEGKVPLDNIAKRAEAYKPKERVTYKMIKEYIEAKYGFKVHTAYIAEVKRSLGLPMYDAPNAVEELKQPRKHSTAEKVEAIKDALKHFEVI
;
A
#
# COMPACT_ATOMS: atom_id res chain seq x y z
N VAL A 1 -27.64 40.67 28.15
CA VAL A 1 -28.46 39.50 27.78
C VAL A 1 -29.32 39.99 26.63
N GLU A 2 -29.14 39.56 25.38
CA GLU A 2 -29.22 38.17 24.90
C GLU A 2 -28.06 37.82 23.94
N PHE A 3 -27.39 36.71 24.22
CA PHE A 3 -26.50 36.04 23.27
C PHE A 3 -27.39 35.16 22.38
N GLY A 4 -27.44 35.45 21.08
CA GLY A 4 -28.24 34.71 20.12
C GLY A 4 -27.90 33.21 20.12
N GLU A 5 -28.94 32.40 20.18
CA GLU A 5 -28.93 30.96 19.93
C GLU A 5 -28.55 30.71 18.46
N GLY A 6 -27.26 30.77 18.15
CA GLY A 6 -26.72 30.33 16.87
C GLY A 6 -26.33 28.87 16.97
N GLU A 7 -27.22 27.98 16.53
CA GLU A 7 -26.99 26.54 16.43
C GLU A 7 -25.73 26.22 15.60
N GLY A 8 -24.58 26.20 16.26
CA GLY A 8 -23.32 25.71 15.72
C GLY A 8 -23.27 24.19 15.67
N LYS A 9 -24.32 23.55 15.12
CA LYS A 9 -24.22 22.13 14.73
C LYS A 9 -23.44 22.09 13.43
N VAL A 10 -22.14 21.84 13.52
CA VAL A 10 -21.37 21.40 12.36
C VAL A 10 -22.16 20.22 11.76
N PRO A 11 -22.64 20.29 10.51
CA PRO A 11 -23.48 19.23 9.97
C PRO A 11 -22.67 17.93 9.97
N LEU A 12 -23.10 16.98 10.79
CA LEU A 12 -22.48 15.66 10.93
C LEU A 12 -22.34 14.98 9.56
N ASP A 13 -23.25 15.28 8.63
CA ASP A 13 -23.23 14.86 7.23
C ASP A 13 -21.95 15.25 6.48
N ASN A 14 -21.36 16.42 6.76
CA ASN A 14 -20.10 16.83 6.13
C ASN A 14 -18.90 16.11 6.73
N ILE A 15 -18.98 15.72 8.01
CA ILE A 15 -17.94 14.94 8.68
C ILE A 15 -18.00 13.48 8.20
N ALA A 16 -19.21 12.91 8.06
CA ALA A 16 -19.43 11.58 7.53
C ALA A 16 -18.96 11.44 6.07
N LYS A 17 -19.33 12.40 5.19
CA LYS A 17 -18.86 12.41 3.78
C LYS A 17 -17.34 12.53 3.66
N ARG A 18 -16.70 13.33 4.52
CA ARG A 18 -15.22 13.42 4.58
C ARG A 18 -14.60 12.14 5.14
N ALA A 19 -15.19 11.53 6.16
CA ALA A 19 -14.71 10.27 6.74
C ALA A 19 -14.87 9.08 5.78
N GLU A 20 -15.91 9.06 4.93
CA GLU A 20 -16.05 8.09 3.85
C GLU A 20 -15.06 8.34 2.71
N ALA A 21 -14.79 9.60 2.36
CA ALA A 21 -13.74 9.96 1.39
C ALA A 21 -12.33 9.64 1.91
N TYR A 22 -12.13 9.68 3.24
CA TYR A 22 -10.90 9.36 3.94
C TYR A 22 -10.88 7.95 4.53
N LYS A 23 -11.86 7.09 4.21
CA LYS A 23 -11.73 5.66 4.48
C LYS A 23 -10.52 5.23 3.69
N PRO A 24 -9.41 4.81 4.33
CA PRO A 24 -8.34 4.23 3.58
C PRO A 24 -8.97 3.04 2.87
N LYS A 25 -9.06 3.10 1.53
CA LYS A 25 -9.23 1.88 0.72
C LYS A 25 -8.28 0.88 1.34
N GLU A 26 -8.73 -0.34 1.61
CA GLU A 26 -7.93 -1.38 2.25
C GLU A 26 -6.74 -1.68 1.34
N ARG A 27 -5.72 -0.83 1.44
CA ARG A 27 -4.60 -0.79 0.53
C ARG A 27 -3.73 -1.90 1.03
N VAL A 28 -3.64 -2.94 0.21
CA VAL A 28 -2.74 -4.06 0.41
C VAL A 28 -1.34 -3.51 0.69
N THR A 29 -0.96 -3.55 1.96
CA THR A 29 0.28 -2.92 2.40
C THR A 29 1.45 -3.82 2.06
N TYR A 30 2.65 -3.24 1.96
CA TYR A 30 3.88 -4.03 1.84
C TYR A 30 4.08 -5.01 2.99
N LYS A 31 3.42 -4.81 4.14
CA LYS A 31 3.47 -5.71 5.28
C LYS A 31 2.65 -6.98 5.02
N MET A 32 1.41 -6.83 4.54
CA MET A 32 0.52 -7.96 4.24
C MET A 32 1.10 -8.90 3.18
N ILE A 33 1.71 -8.34 2.13
CA ILE A 33 2.39 -9.11 1.08
C ILE A 33 3.56 -9.93 1.67
N LYS A 34 4.34 -9.35 2.59
CA LYS A 34 5.45 -10.06 3.23
C LYS A 34 4.97 -11.20 4.12
N GLU A 35 3.96 -10.96 4.95
CA GLU A 35 3.40 -11.96 5.85
C GLU A 35 2.77 -13.12 5.07
N TYR A 36 2.06 -12.84 3.98
CA TYR A 36 1.50 -13.87 3.10
C TYR A 36 2.59 -14.77 2.51
N ILE A 37 3.67 -14.17 1.99
CA ILE A 37 4.76 -14.93 1.38
C ILE A 37 5.52 -15.74 2.43
N GLU A 38 5.74 -15.17 3.61
CA GLU A 38 6.37 -15.88 4.73
C GLU A 38 5.54 -17.07 5.19
N ALA A 39 4.23 -16.91 5.33
CA ALA A 39 3.33 -17.97 5.77
C ALA A 39 3.16 -19.08 4.71
N LYS A 40 3.09 -18.72 3.42
CA LYS A 40 2.84 -19.68 2.33
C LYS A 40 4.11 -20.38 1.84
N TYR A 41 5.22 -19.64 1.72
CA TYR A 41 6.45 -20.14 1.11
C TYR A 41 7.60 -20.31 2.12
N GLY A 42 7.46 -19.83 3.36
CA GLY A 42 8.48 -20.00 4.39
C GLY A 42 9.70 -19.11 4.25
N PHE A 43 9.66 -18.06 3.41
CA PHE A 43 10.78 -17.13 3.23
C PHE A 43 10.37 -15.65 3.28
N LYS A 44 11.32 -14.80 3.70
CA LYS A 44 11.15 -13.35 3.78
C LYS A 44 11.50 -12.67 2.46
N VAL A 45 10.62 -11.76 2.04
CA VAL A 45 10.84 -10.92 0.85
C VAL A 45 11.17 -9.48 1.26
N HIS A 46 12.19 -8.90 0.62
CA HIS A 46 12.56 -7.50 0.82
C HIS A 46 11.57 -6.58 0.11
N THR A 47 11.21 -5.43 0.73
CA THR A 47 10.23 -4.47 0.17
C THR A 47 10.55 -4.06 -1.27
N ALA A 48 11.84 -3.90 -1.56
CA ALA A 48 12.30 -3.49 -2.88
C ALA A 48 12.01 -4.51 -4.00
N TYR A 49 11.94 -5.81 -3.69
CA TYR A 49 11.52 -6.79 -4.68
C TYR A 49 10.03 -6.66 -4.98
N ILE A 50 9.22 -6.38 -3.95
CA ILE A 50 7.79 -6.10 -4.14
C ILE A 50 7.62 -4.86 -5.03
N ALA A 51 8.44 -3.83 -4.82
CA ALA A 51 8.48 -2.64 -5.66
C ALA A 51 8.87 -2.95 -7.11
N GLU A 52 9.91 -3.77 -7.33
CA GLU A 52 10.36 -4.15 -8.69
C GLU A 52 9.28 -4.92 -9.46
N VAL A 53 8.61 -5.87 -8.80
CA VAL A 53 7.50 -6.63 -9.39
C VAL A 53 6.29 -5.72 -9.68
N LYS A 54 5.92 -4.85 -8.74
CA LYS A 54 4.86 -3.86 -8.96
C LYS A 54 5.18 -2.92 -10.13
N ARG A 55 6.43 -2.45 -10.22
CA ARG A 55 6.92 -1.61 -11.34
C ARG A 55 6.83 -2.35 -12.67
N SER A 56 7.19 -3.63 -12.69
CA SER A 56 7.12 -4.48 -13.88
C SER A 56 5.68 -4.71 -14.36
N LEU A 57 4.72 -4.66 -13.45
CA LEU A 57 3.29 -4.83 -13.72
C LEU A 57 2.56 -3.50 -14.02
N GLY A 58 3.27 -2.36 -14.01
CA GLY A 58 2.67 -1.04 -14.25
C GLY A 58 1.75 -0.56 -13.11
N LEU A 59 1.84 -1.15 -11.92
CA LEU A 59 1.05 -0.74 -10.77
C LEU A 59 1.54 0.61 -10.21
N PRO A 60 0.62 1.49 -9.76
CA PRO A 60 1.01 2.77 -9.19
C PRO A 60 1.87 2.57 -7.94
N MET A 61 3.13 2.99 -8.01
CA MET A 61 3.97 3.17 -6.83
C MET A 61 3.63 4.51 -6.19
N TYR A 62 3.44 4.53 -4.88
CA TYR A 62 3.44 5.80 -4.14
C TYR A 62 4.87 6.33 -4.17
N ASP A 63 5.09 7.49 -4.78
CA ASP A 63 6.38 8.17 -4.74
C ASP A 63 6.76 8.42 -3.29
N ALA A 64 7.86 7.79 -2.85
CA ALA A 64 8.46 8.14 -1.58
C ALA A 64 9.22 9.46 -1.81
N PRO A 65 9.00 10.52 -1.02
CA PRO A 65 9.66 11.82 -1.22
C PRO A 65 11.20 11.76 -1.14
N ASN A 66 11.75 10.65 -0.64
CA ASN A 66 13.16 10.29 -0.76
C ASN A 66 13.33 9.14 -1.77
N ALA A 67 13.01 9.37 -3.04
CA ALA A 67 13.31 8.43 -4.11
C ALA A 67 14.81 8.50 -4.42
N VAL A 68 15.61 7.60 -3.85
CA VAL A 68 16.98 7.40 -4.32
C VAL A 68 16.89 6.68 -5.67
N GLU A 69 17.33 7.36 -6.72
CA GLU A 69 17.10 7.01 -8.13
C GLU A 69 17.75 5.68 -8.55
N GLU A 70 18.78 5.23 -7.84
CA GLU A 70 19.48 3.99 -8.20
C GLU A 70 19.88 3.19 -6.96
N LEU A 71 19.50 1.91 -6.95
CA LEU A 71 20.16 0.92 -6.11
C LEU A 71 21.62 0.86 -6.58
N LYS A 72 22.50 1.52 -5.81
CA LYS A 72 23.96 1.64 -5.99
C LYS A 72 24.74 0.31 -6.17
N GLN A 73 24.04 -0.82 -6.17
CA GLN A 73 24.57 -2.16 -6.34
C GLN A 73 23.56 -2.94 -7.18
N PRO A 74 23.97 -3.58 -8.30
CA PRO A 74 23.11 -4.53 -8.99
C PRO A 74 22.85 -5.66 -8.00
N ARG A 75 21.68 -5.62 -7.34
CA ARG A 75 21.29 -6.73 -6.49
C ARG A 75 21.16 -7.93 -7.41
N LYS A 76 21.79 -9.04 -7.03
CA LYS A 76 21.58 -10.34 -7.68
C LYS A 76 20.08 -10.47 -7.89
N HIS A 77 19.65 -10.56 -9.15
CA HIS A 77 18.25 -10.66 -9.51
C HIS A 77 17.61 -11.68 -8.59
N SER A 78 16.49 -11.29 -7.98
CA SER A 78 15.73 -12.22 -7.14
C SER A 78 15.52 -13.51 -7.91
N THR A 79 15.71 -14.64 -7.24
CA THR A 79 15.35 -15.95 -7.79
C THR A 79 13.91 -15.89 -8.27
N ALA A 80 13.62 -16.51 -9.42
CA ALA A 80 12.28 -16.50 -10.04
C ALA A 80 11.16 -16.85 -9.03
N GLU A 81 11.45 -17.74 -8.07
CA GLU A 81 10.57 -18.07 -6.94
C GLU A 81 10.06 -16.87 -6.15
N LYS A 82 10.93 -15.87 -5.85
CA LYS A 82 10.51 -14.68 -5.10
C LYS A 82 9.58 -13.81 -5.93
N VAL A 83 9.83 -13.72 -7.24
CA VAL A 83 8.97 -12.96 -8.17
C VAL A 83 7.60 -13.62 -8.26
N GLU A 84 7.54 -14.94 -8.40
CA GLU A 84 6.28 -15.69 -8.40
C GLU A 84 5.51 -15.55 -7.09
N ALA A 85 6.18 -15.69 -5.94
CA ALA A 85 5.53 -15.52 -4.64
C ALA A 85 4.94 -14.11 -4.46
N ILE A 86 5.63 -13.08 -4.94
CA ILE A 86 5.11 -11.70 -4.92
C ILE A 86 3.90 -11.56 -5.85
N LYS A 87 3.95 -12.10 -7.08
CA LYS A 87 2.81 -12.06 -8.01
C LYS A 87 1.59 -12.80 -7.46
N ASP A 88 1.82 -13.97 -6.87
CA ASP A 88 0.78 -14.77 -6.24
C ASP A 88 0.14 -14.03 -5.05
N ALA A 89 0.93 -13.39 -4.19
CA ALA A 89 0.42 -12.54 -3.13
C ALA A 89 -0.39 -11.35 -3.68
N LEU A 90 0.09 -10.67 -4.72
CA LEU A 90 -0.64 -9.57 -5.36
C LEU A 90 -1.99 -10.03 -5.94
N LYS A 91 -2.04 -11.22 -6.53
CA LYS A 91 -3.27 -11.84 -7.04
C LYS A 91 -4.23 -12.24 -5.92
N HIS A 92 -3.70 -12.79 -4.83
CA HIS A 92 -4.49 -13.16 -3.66
C HIS A 92 -5.20 -11.95 -3.04
N PHE A 93 -4.52 -10.80 -3.03
CA PHE A 93 -5.07 -9.56 -2.53
C PHE A 93 -5.78 -8.69 -3.60
N GLU A 94 -6.09 -9.25 -4.77
CA GLU A 94 -6.82 -8.57 -5.85
C GLU A 94 -6.20 -7.22 -6.28
N VAL A 95 -4.86 -7.13 -6.18
CA VAL A 95 -4.10 -5.95 -6.63
C VAL A 95 -3.85 -5.98 -8.14
N ILE A 96 -3.81 -7.19 -8.71
CA ILE A 96 -3.66 -7.49 -10.14
C ILE A 96 -4.73 -8.46 -10.64
#